data_AF-U9TZ10-F1
#
_entry.id   AF-U9TZ10-F1
#
_cell.length_a   1.000
_cell.length_b   1.000
_cell.length_c   1.000
_cell.angle_alpha   90.00
_cell.angle_beta   90.00
_cell.angle_gamma   90.00
#
_symmetry.space_group_name_H-M   'P 1'
#
loop_
_entity.id
_entity.type
_entity.pdbx_description
1 polymer ?
#
loop_
_entity_poly.entity_id
_entity_poly.type
_entity_poly.pdbx_seq_one_letter_code
_entity_poly.pdbx_strand_id
1 'polypeptide(L)'
;MSEEKFPVKELEPLALDINDIVNPSTLRAHLALLTKLKDLEQPDEQIDMRYLLRAQERYILWLDLLGSRNFNDDNMPIPPIDVCYIWHSHLLSPLRYYEDMLRIYDPQQKFPDFPLKRLHDIWEKNNGHTDSNSESIWAERTKQPWVLDPNDSSDFKINCPWCKEDVQISWMNYVNLMKAIKADEKCPKCRAPYSVETLGAKRFIDDISSWNKYKTQYIG
;
A
#
# COMPACT_ATOMS: atom_id res chain seq x y z
N MET A 1 47.39 -16.30 -0.73
CA MET A 1 45.96 -16.65 -0.74
C MET A 1 45.51 -16.74 0.71
N SER A 2 45.04 -15.62 1.26
CA SER A 2 44.43 -15.55 2.59
C SER A 2 42.92 -15.49 2.37
N GLU A 3 42.21 -16.52 2.83
CA GLU A 3 40.74 -16.56 2.86
C GLU A 3 40.23 -15.48 3.83
N GLU A 4 39.67 -14.41 3.31
CA GLU A 4 38.85 -13.49 4.11
C GLU A 4 37.55 -14.19 4.48
N LYS A 5 37.48 -14.67 5.73
CA LYS A 5 36.22 -15.08 6.36
C LYS A 5 35.34 -13.85 6.54
N PHE A 6 34.29 -13.74 5.72
CA PHE A 6 33.18 -12.85 5.99
C PHE A 6 32.60 -13.18 7.38
N PRO A 7 32.52 -12.23 8.32
CA PRO A 7 31.95 -12.48 9.63
C PRO A 7 30.44 -12.70 9.47
N VAL A 8 30.01 -13.96 9.61
CA VAL A 8 28.60 -14.29 9.82
C VAL A 8 28.23 -13.74 11.20
N LYS A 9 27.51 -12.62 11.25
CA LYS A 9 26.81 -12.22 12.48
C LYS A 9 25.85 -13.35 12.81
N GLU A 10 26.09 -14.06 13.91
CA GLU A 10 25.08 -14.91 14.53
C GLU A 10 23.84 -14.04 14.79
N LEU A 11 22.75 -14.35 14.09
CA LEU A 11 21.45 -13.77 14.39
C LEU A 11 21.07 -14.24 15.79
N GLU A 12 21.07 -13.33 16.76
CA GLU A 12 20.52 -13.63 18.09
C GLU A 12 19.10 -14.18 17.90
N PRO A 13 18.76 -15.32 18.55
CA PRO A 13 17.42 -15.85 18.47
C PRO A 13 16.46 -14.81 19.03
N LEU A 14 15.62 -14.25 18.16
CA LEU A 14 14.48 -13.43 18.53
C LEU A 14 13.62 -14.24 19.50
N ALA A 15 13.77 -13.99 20.79
CA ALA A 15 12.93 -14.55 21.84
C ALA A 15 11.55 -13.88 21.75
N LEU A 16 10.76 -14.29 20.76
CA LEU A 16 9.38 -13.86 20.62
C LEU A 16 8.54 -14.65 21.62
N ASP A 17 8.17 -14.03 22.73
CA ASP A 17 7.12 -14.57 23.59
C ASP A 17 5.77 -14.36 22.89
N ILE A 18 5.12 -15.47 22.53
CA ILE A 18 3.80 -15.45 21.90
C ILE A 18 2.79 -14.72 22.78
N ASN A 19 2.94 -14.74 24.11
CA ASN A 19 2.03 -14.08 25.04
C ASN A 19 2.15 -12.55 24.99
N ASP A 20 3.31 -12.02 24.60
CA ASP A 20 3.50 -10.58 24.41
C ASP A 20 2.81 -10.10 23.13
N ILE A 21 2.74 -10.95 22.11
CA ILE A 21 2.12 -10.66 20.81
C ILE A 21 0.61 -10.92 20.85
N VAL A 22 0.20 -12.06 21.40
CA VAL A 22 -1.18 -12.54 21.43
C VAL A 22 -1.69 -12.45 22.87
N ASN A 23 -2.28 -11.30 23.18
CA ASN A 23 -2.92 -11.03 24.46
C ASN A 23 -4.34 -10.47 24.26
N PRO A 24 -5.21 -10.49 25.30
CA PRO A 24 -6.58 -10.02 25.19
C PRO A 24 -6.73 -8.59 24.67
N SER A 25 -5.79 -7.69 25.02
CA SER A 25 -5.78 -6.31 24.49
C SER A 25 -5.54 -6.28 22.98
N THR A 26 -4.57 -7.04 22.48
CA THR A 26 -4.24 -7.10 21.06
C THR A 26 -5.37 -7.75 20.26
N LEU A 27 -6.02 -8.78 20.82
CA LEU A 27 -7.21 -9.39 20.22
C LEU A 27 -8.38 -8.41 20.13
N ARG A 28 -8.66 -7.64 21.19
CA ARG A 28 -9.71 -6.60 21.16
C ARG A 28 -9.41 -5.53 20.11
N ALA A 29 -8.16 -5.09 20.03
CA ALA A 29 -7.74 -4.11 19.04
C ALA A 29 -7.91 -4.62 17.60
N HIS A 30 -7.53 -5.87 17.32
CA HIS A 30 -7.75 -6.49 16.02
C HIS A 30 -9.24 -6.64 15.69
N LEU A 31 -10.07 -7.08 16.65
CA LEU A 31 -11.51 -7.20 16.43
C LEU A 31 -12.14 -5.84 16.11
N ALA A 32 -11.77 -4.80 16.86
CA ALA A 32 -12.22 -3.43 16.59
C ALA A 32 -11.82 -2.96 15.19
N LEU A 33 -10.58 -3.24 14.77
CA LEU A 33 -10.10 -2.95 13.42
C LEU A 33 -10.98 -3.67 12.39
N LEU A 34 -11.17 -4.98 12.50
CA LEU A 34 -11.96 -5.76 11.55
C LEU A 34 -13.41 -5.27 11.47
N THR A 35 -14.02 -4.87 12.59
CA THR A 35 -15.35 -4.25 12.58
C THR A 35 -15.34 -2.95 11.78
N LYS A 36 -14.37 -2.05 12.02
CA LYS A 36 -14.25 -0.81 11.26
C LYS A 36 -13.99 -1.02 9.77
N LEU A 37 -13.19 -2.03 9.41
CA LEU A 37 -12.96 -2.38 8.01
C LEU A 37 -14.22 -2.94 7.35
N LYS A 38 -15.00 -3.75 8.08
CA LYS A 38 -16.28 -4.27 7.59
C LYS A 38 -17.30 -3.14 7.33
N ASP A 39 -17.30 -2.11 8.16
CA ASP A 39 -18.18 -0.94 7.99
C ASP A 39 -17.90 -0.14 6.70
N LEU A 40 -16.75 -0.36 6.04
CA LEU A 40 -16.39 0.28 4.77
C LEU A 40 -16.95 -0.42 3.53
N GLU A 41 -17.46 -1.65 3.66
CA GLU A 41 -17.98 -2.43 2.55
C GLU A 41 -19.18 -1.74 1.90
N GLN A 42 -19.15 -1.63 0.57
CA GLN A 42 -20.23 -1.03 -0.20
C GLN A 42 -21.21 -2.12 -0.67
N PRO A 43 -22.53 -1.84 -0.72
CA PRO A 43 -23.53 -2.83 -1.09
C PRO A 43 -23.46 -3.21 -2.58
N ASP A 44 -23.00 -2.30 -3.43
CA ASP A 44 -22.80 -2.55 -4.86
C ASP A 44 -21.34 -2.97 -5.11
N GLU A 45 -21.16 -4.13 -5.76
CA GLU A 45 -19.85 -4.73 -6.00
C GLU A 45 -18.92 -3.84 -6.85
N GLN A 46 -19.47 -3.08 -7.81
CA GLN A 46 -18.64 -2.20 -8.66
C GLN A 46 -18.19 -0.96 -7.88
N ILE A 47 -19.07 -0.41 -7.04
CA ILE A 47 -18.73 0.69 -6.14
C ILE A 47 -17.71 0.23 -5.09
N ASP A 48 -17.88 -0.96 -4.51
CA ASP A 48 -16.94 -1.54 -3.54
C ASP A 48 -15.55 -1.72 -4.15
N MET A 49 -15.49 -2.30 -5.35
CA MET A 49 -14.22 -2.47 -6.06
C MET A 49 -13.58 -1.13 -6.43
N ARG A 50 -14.37 -0.13 -6.85
CA ARG A 50 -13.86 1.23 -7.09
C ARG A 50 -13.28 1.83 -5.82
N TYR A 51 -13.96 1.68 -4.68
CA TYR A 51 -13.50 2.15 -3.38
C TYR A 51 -12.15 1.53 -3.01
N LEU A 52 -12.00 0.21 -3.17
CA LEU A 52 -10.75 -0.50 -2.90
C LEU A 52 -9.61 -0.05 -3.83
N LEU A 53 -9.90 0.19 -5.12
CA LEU A 53 -8.90 0.69 -6.07
C LEU A 53 -8.44 2.12 -5.74
N ARG A 54 -9.35 2.98 -5.27
CA ARG A 54 -9.01 4.32 -4.77
C ARG A 54 -8.20 4.26 -3.47
N ALA A 55 -8.59 3.39 -2.54
CA ALA A 55 -7.85 3.14 -1.32
C ALA A 55 -6.44 2.64 -1.61
N GLN A 56 -6.28 1.80 -2.65
CA GLN A 56 -4.97 1.33 -3.13
C GLN A 56 -4.11 2.50 -3.65
N GLU A 57 -4.66 3.41 -4.47
CA GLU A 57 -3.92 4.61 -4.91
C GLU A 57 -3.45 5.45 -3.71
N ARG A 58 -4.32 5.62 -2.71
CA ARG A 58 -3.99 6.34 -1.46
C ARG A 58 -2.95 5.60 -0.62
N TYR A 59 -2.93 4.27 -0.64
CA TYR A 59 -1.90 3.48 0.04
C TYR A 59 -0.51 3.68 -0.56
N ILE A 60 -0.39 3.86 -1.88
CA ILE A 60 0.91 4.21 -2.50
C ILE A 60 1.39 5.57 -1.99
N LEU A 61 0.51 6.58 -1.90
CA LEU A 61 0.86 7.89 -1.31
C LEU A 61 1.28 7.77 0.16
N TRP A 62 0.68 6.84 0.90
CA TRP A 62 1.08 6.54 2.27
C TRP A 62 2.48 5.95 2.35
N LEU A 63 2.82 5.02 1.47
CA LEU A 63 4.17 4.46 1.40
C LEU A 63 5.21 5.54 1.07
N ASP A 64 4.92 6.42 0.10
CA ASP A 64 5.81 7.55 -0.21
C ASP A 64 6.01 8.48 1.00
N LEU A 65 4.94 8.74 1.76
CA LEU A 65 5.01 9.54 2.98
C LEU A 65 5.91 8.87 4.03
N LEU A 66 5.75 7.57 4.27
CA LEU A 66 6.58 6.81 5.20
C LEU A 66 8.05 6.74 4.74
N GLY A 67 8.30 6.69 3.43
CA GLY A 67 9.65 6.70 2.86
C GLY A 67 10.37 8.03 3.03
N SER A 68 9.62 9.14 2.94
CA SER A 68 10.18 10.49 2.99
C SER A 68 10.73 10.91 4.37
N ARG A 69 10.45 10.15 5.43
CA ARG A 69 10.86 10.47 6.81
C ARG A 69 11.25 9.23 7.59
N ASN A 70 12.18 9.40 8.53
CA ASN A 70 12.45 8.39 9.55
C ASN A 70 11.40 8.49 10.67
N PHE A 71 10.20 7.97 10.41
CA PHE A 71 9.21 7.76 11.47
C PHE A 71 9.64 6.60 12.38
N ASN A 72 9.26 6.69 13.65
CA ASN A 72 9.29 5.59 14.60
C ASN A 72 7.87 5.32 15.09
N ASP A 73 7.67 4.22 15.82
CA ASP A 73 6.34 3.77 16.25
C ASP A 73 5.61 4.82 17.12
N ASP A 74 6.36 5.68 17.82
CA ASP A 74 5.83 6.73 18.69
C ASP A 74 5.40 8.00 17.94
N ASN A 75 6.07 8.35 16.84
CA ASN A 75 5.87 9.61 16.13
C ASN A 75 5.19 9.48 14.76
N MET A 76 5.00 8.24 14.27
CA MET A 76 4.32 8.00 13.01
C MET A 76 2.87 8.53 13.09
N PRO A 77 2.38 9.28 12.09
CA PRO A 77 0.95 9.59 12.00
C PRO A 77 0.13 8.31 11.84
N ILE A 78 -1.16 8.34 12.15
CA ILE A 78 -2.06 7.27 11.74
C ILE A 78 -2.49 7.51 10.28
N PRO A 79 -2.61 6.46 9.44
CA PRO A 79 -3.19 6.62 8.12
C PRO A 79 -4.71 6.75 8.19
N PRO A 80 -5.37 7.31 7.16
CA PRO A 80 -6.80 7.18 6.94
C PRO A 80 -7.31 5.73 7.00
N ILE A 81 -8.60 5.52 7.28
CA ILE A 81 -9.14 4.16 7.52
C ILE A 81 -9.11 3.27 6.27
N ASP A 82 -9.30 3.85 5.08
CA ASP A 82 -9.19 3.14 3.80
C ASP A 82 -7.74 2.71 3.52
N VAL A 83 -6.77 3.55 3.88
CA VAL A 83 -5.34 3.22 3.80
C VAL A 83 -4.98 2.14 4.83
N CYS A 84 -5.54 2.20 6.04
CA CYS A 84 -5.41 1.14 7.04
C CYS A 84 -5.91 -0.21 6.49
N TYR A 85 -7.00 -0.20 5.71
CA TYR A 85 -7.56 -1.40 5.10
C TYR A 85 -6.55 -2.06 4.14
N ILE A 86 -5.99 -1.29 3.21
CA ILE A 86 -5.04 -1.83 2.23
C ILE A 86 -3.74 -2.24 2.91
N TRP A 87 -3.23 -1.45 3.86
CA TRP A 87 -2.01 -1.78 4.60
C TRP A 87 -2.17 -3.07 5.40
N HIS A 88 -3.27 -3.21 6.15
CA HIS A 88 -3.57 -4.44 6.89
C HIS A 88 -3.66 -5.65 5.96
N SER A 89 -4.35 -5.50 4.82
CA SER A 89 -4.47 -6.58 3.82
C SER A 89 -3.11 -6.98 3.24
N HIS A 90 -2.21 -6.02 3.03
CA HIS A 90 -0.85 -6.29 2.55
C HIS A 90 -0.03 -7.09 3.59
N LEU A 91 -0.18 -6.78 4.88
CA LEU A 91 0.48 -7.48 5.98
C LEU A 91 0.06 -8.96 6.11
N LEU A 92 -1.10 -9.35 5.59
CA LEU A 92 -1.54 -10.75 5.56
C LEU A 92 -0.69 -11.64 4.64
N SER A 93 0.17 -11.05 3.80
CA SER A 93 1.17 -11.75 3.00
C SER A 93 2.58 -11.30 3.43
N PRO A 94 3.10 -11.81 4.57
CA PRO A 94 4.27 -11.24 5.23
C PRO A 94 5.55 -11.30 4.36
N LEU A 95 5.74 -12.37 3.58
CA LEU A 95 6.87 -12.46 2.66
C LEU A 95 6.78 -11.41 1.55
N ARG A 96 5.59 -11.21 0.97
CA ARG A 96 5.37 -10.21 -0.08
C ARG A 96 5.55 -8.80 0.46
N TYR A 97 4.97 -8.52 1.63
CA TYR A 97 5.13 -7.26 2.33
C TYR A 97 6.62 -6.95 2.54
N TYR A 98 7.37 -7.89 3.11
CA TYR A 98 8.81 -7.71 3.35
C TYR A 98 9.59 -7.41 2.07
N GLU A 99 9.37 -8.20 1.00
CA GLU A 99 10.04 -7.95 -0.28
C GLU A 99 9.68 -6.59 -0.88
N ASP A 100 8.41 -6.19 -0.81
CA ASP A 100 7.95 -4.92 -1.36
C ASP A 100 8.51 -3.73 -0.56
N MET A 101 8.59 -3.83 0.77
CA MET A 101 9.24 -2.77 1.58
C MET A 101 10.73 -2.63 1.24
N LEU A 102 11.46 -3.73 1.01
CA LEU A 102 12.85 -3.69 0.55
C LEU A 102 13.04 -3.12 -0.86
N ARG A 103 12.01 -3.20 -1.71
CA ARG A 103 12.03 -2.60 -3.05
C ARG A 103 11.76 -1.10 -2.99
N ILE A 104 10.82 -0.68 -2.14
CA ILE A 104 10.37 0.72 -2.07
C ILE A 104 11.35 1.60 -1.28
N TYR A 105 11.98 1.04 -0.25
CA TYR A 105 12.80 1.82 0.68
C TYR A 105 14.24 1.33 0.77
N ASP A 106 15.12 2.17 1.31
CA ASP A 106 16.51 1.79 1.59
C ASP A 106 16.55 0.69 2.67
N PRO A 107 17.33 -0.39 2.52
CA PRO A 107 17.51 -1.42 3.55
C PRO A 107 17.94 -0.91 4.93
N GLN A 108 18.51 0.31 5.02
CA GLN A 108 18.87 0.95 6.28
C GLN A 108 17.69 1.63 6.98
N GLN A 109 16.57 1.82 6.29
CA GLN A 109 15.37 2.43 6.85
C GLN A 109 14.59 1.40 7.68
N LYS A 110 14.31 1.75 8.94
CA LYS A 110 13.42 0.96 9.79
C LYS A 110 11.98 1.28 9.41
N PHE A 111 11.23 0.28 8.95
CA PHE A 111 9.80 0.45 8.68
C PHE A 111 9.02 0.46 9.99
N PRO A 112 8.12 1.44 10.19
CA PRO A 112 7.29 1.47 11.37
C PRO A 112 6.28 0.32 11.34
N ASP A 113 5.98 -0.22 12.50
CA ASP A 113 5.00 -1.28 12.63
C ASP A 113 3.58 -0.73 12.41
N PHE A 114 2.67 -1.61 12.00
CA PHE A 114 1.26 -1.24 11.86
C PHE A 114 0.71 -0.75 13.22
N PRO A 115 0.15 0.47 13.30
CA PRO A 115 -0.09 1.15 14.57
C PRO A 115 -1.39 0.67 15.26
N LEU A 116 -1.61 -0.64 15.37
CA LEU A 116 -2.87 -1.24 15.81
C LEU A 116 -3.33 -0.72 17.17
N LYS A 117 -2.44 -0.73 18.17
CA LYS A 117 -2.77 -0.27 19.53
C LYS A 117 -3.15 1.21 19.54
N ARG A 118 -2.40 2.04 18.81
CA ARG A 118 -2.67 3.48 18.71
C ARG A 118 -4.00 3.74 18.00
N LEU A 119 -4.32 2.99 16.95
CA LEU A 119 -5.63 3.06 16.28
C LEU A 119 -6.77 2.75 17.24
N HIS A 120 -6.65 1.65 18.00
CA HIS A 120 -7.64 1.27 19.01
C HIS A 120 -7.82 2.34 20.09
N ASP A 121 -6.72 2.84 20.66
CA ASP A 121 -6.75 3.89 21.68
C ASP A 121 -7.42 5.18 21.17
N ILE A 122 -7.23 5.53 19.90
CA ILE A 122 -7.87 6.69 19.27
C ILE A 122 -9.37 6.45 19.11
N TRP A 123 -9.78 5.26 18.68
CA TRP A 123 -11.20 4.92 18.54
C TRP A 123 -11.94 4.96 19.88
N GLU A 124 -11.33 4.47 20.96
CA GLU A 124 -11.91 4.53 22.30
C GLU A 124 -12.03 5.98 22.81
N LYS A 125 -11.06 6.84 22.51
CA LYS A 125 -11.04 8.24 22.98
C LYS A 125 -11.94 9.17 22.17
N ASN A 126 -11.89 9.06 20.84
CA ASN A 126 -12.46 10.03 19.92
C ASN A 126 -13.81 9.58 19.33
N ASN A 127 -14.27 8.37 19.65
CA ASN A 127 -15.48 7.75 19.09
C ASN A 127 -15.50 7.74 17.55
N GLY A 128 -14.33 7.65 16.94
CA GLY A 128 -14.14 7.79 15.49
C GLY A 128 -12.68 7.65 15.09
N HIS A 129 -12.43 7.47 13.80
CA HIS A 129 -11.08 7.42 13.24
C HIS A 129 -10.62 8.83 12.85
N THR A 130 -10.42 9.68 13.87
CA THR A 130 -10.01 11.07 13.72
C THR A 130 -8.81 11.37 14.61
N ASP A 131 -7.81 12.04 14.04
CA ASP A 131 -6.62 12.54 14.72
C ASP A 131 -6.14 13.80 14.00
N SER A 132 -6.34 14.97 14.62
CA SER A 132 -6.15 16.25 13.95
C SER A 132 -4.72 16.46 13.42
N ASN A 133 -3.72 15.90 14.10
CA ASN A 133 -2.33 15.97 13.65
C ASN A 133 -2.11 15.11 12.39
N SER A 134 -2.55 13.85 12.43
CA SER A 134 -2.44 12.95 11.27
C SER A 134 -3.27 13.42 10.07
N GLU A 135 -4.46 13.96 10.32
CA GLU A 135 -5.32 14.57 9.30
C GLU A 135 -4.62 15.75 8.60
N SER A 136 -3.99 16.62 9.38
CA SER A 136 -3.25 17.77 8.86
C SER A 136 -2.04 17.34 8.03
N ILE A 137 -1.26 16.37 8.53
CA ILE A 137 -0.11 15.82 7.81
C ILE A 137 -0.55 15.16 6.49
N TRP A 138 -1.63 14.37 6.53
CA TRP A 138 -2.19 13.71 5.36
C TRP A 138 -2.60 14.74 4.30
N ALA A 139 -3.46 15.69 4.67
CA ALA A 139 -3.95 16.70 3.74
C ALA A 139 -2.82 17.58 3.17
N GLU A 140 -1.83 17.95 3.98
CA GLU A 140 -0.69 18.74 3.54
C GLU A 140 0.16 17.98 2.50
N ARG A 141 0.41 16.69 2.73
CA ARG A 141 1.40 15.90 1.97
C ARG A 141 0.83 15.25 0.73
N THR A 142 -0.36 14.66 0.85
CA THR A 142 -0.97 13.89 -0.25
C THR A 142 -1.93 14.73 -1.08
N LYS A 143 -2.37 15.88 -0.55
CA LYS A 143 -3.43 16.72 -1.14
C LYS A 143 -4.75 15.97 -1.32
N GLN A 144 -4.96 14.89 -0.58
CA GLN A 144 -6.18 14.10 -0.57
C GLN A 144 -7.03 14.42 0.66
N PRO A 145 -8.37 14.26 0.58
CA PRO A 145 -9.23 14.34 1.77
C PRO A 145 -8.88 13.22 2.77
N TRP A 146 -9.21 13.42 4.05
CA TRP A 146 -9.03 12.38 5.07
C TRP A 146 -9.95 11.18 4.82
N VAL A 147 -11.24 11.45 4.59
CA VAL A 147 -12.24 10.42 4.32
C VAL A 147 -12.33 10.18 2.82
N LEU A 148 -12.24 8.91 2.40
CA LEU A 148 -12.50 8.52 1.02
C LEU A 148 -14.00 8.57 0.74
N ASP A 149 -14.43 9.30 -0.29
CA ASP A 149 -15.82 9.28 -0.74
C ASP A 149 -16.09 8.01 -1.57
N PRO A 150 -16.98 7.10 -1.13
CA PRO A 150 -17.36 5.93 -1.92
C PRO A 150 -18.04 6.29 -3.24
N ASN A 151 -18.60 7.50 -3.36
CA ASN A 151 -19.27 7.98 -4.57
C ASN A 151 -18.34 8.67 -5.58
N ASP A 152 -17.03 8.74 -5.29
CA ASP A 152 -16.06 9.30 -6.23
C ASP A 152 -16.09 8.51 -7.54
N SER A 153 -16.65 9.15 -8.57
CA SER A 153 -16.80 8.61 -9.92
C SER A 153 -15.84 9.24 -10.92
N SER A 154 -14.78 9.90 -10.43
CA SER A 154 -13.72 10.43 -11.28
C SER A 154 -12.97 9.32 -12.01
N ASP A 155 -12.32 9.67 -13.11
CA ASP A 155 -11.54 8.75 -13.92
C ASP A 155 -10.22 8.35 -13.22
N PHE A 156 -9.66 7.20 -13.60
CA PHE A 156 -8.36 6.73 -13.13
C PHE A 156 -7.25 7.17 -14.07
N LYS A 157 -6.08 7.47 -13.48
CA LYS A 157 -4.88 7.83 -14.24
C LYS A 157 -4.00 6.60 -14.41
N ILE A 158 -3.59 6.32 -15.64
CA ILE A 158 -2.57 5.30 -15.92
C ILE A 158 -1.43 5.96 -16.68
N ASN A 159 -0.21 5.79 -16.18
CA ASN A 159 0.98 6.03 -17.00
C ASN A 159 1.18 4.83 -17.95
N CYS A 160 1.04 5.04 -19.25
CA CYS A 160 1.11 3.96 -20.22
C CYS A 160 2.54 3.40 -20.34
N PRO A 161 2.80 2.10 -20.06
CA PRO A 161 4.15 1.55 -20.16
C PRO A 161 4.75 1.52 -21.57
N TRP A 162 3.94 1.62 -22.63
CA TRP A 162 4.40 1.59 -24.03
C TRP A 162 4.76 2.96 -24.58
N CYS A 163 3.88 3.95 -24.45
CA CYS A 163 4.14 5.31 -24.96
C CYS A 163 4.61 6.28 -23.89
N LYS A 164 4.64 5.89 -22.61
CA LYS A 164 5.06 6.69 -21.45
C LYS A 164 4.21 7.93 -21.18
N GLU A 165 3.09 8.04 -21.86
CA GLU A 165 2.13 9.12 -21.70
C GLU A 165 1.11 8.79 -20.61
N ASP A 166 0.73 9.79 -19.83
CA ASP A 166 -0.40 9.70 -18.92
C ASP A 166 -1.71 9.71 -19.71
N VAL A 167 -2.58 8.75 -19.38
CA VAL A 167 -3.91 8.59 -19.97
C VAL A 167 -4.95 8.47 -18.86
N GLN A 168 -6.17 8.93 -19.15
CA GLN A 168 -7.34 8.74 -18.29
C GLN A 168 -8.15 7.56 -18.79
N ILE A 169 -8.66 6.74 -17.87
CA ILE A 169 -9.61 5.66 -18.14
C ILE A 169 -10.82 5.87 -17.24
N SER A 170 -12.01 5.69 -17.80
CA SER A 170 -13.24 5.78 -17.01
C SER A 170 -13.19 4.79 -15.84
N TRP A 171 -13.75 5.17 -14.70
CA TRP A 171 -13.73 4.30 -13.52
C TRP A 171 -14.33 2.91 -13.80
N MET A 172 -15.38 2.83 -14.62
CA MET A 172 -16.01 1.56 -14.99
C MET A 172 -15.07 0.67 -15.80
N ASN A 173 -14.38 1.24 -16.79
CA ASN A 173 -13.41 0.50 -17.60
C ASN A 173 -12.19 0.11 -16.77
N TYR A 174 -11.75 0.95 -15.84
CA TYR A 174 -10.63 0.65 -14.95
C TYR A 174 -10.95 -0.49 -13.97
N VAL A 175 -12.13 -0.48 -13.37
CA VAL A 175 -12.59 -1.59 -12.52
C VAL A 175 -12.68 -2.88 -13.34
N ASN A 176 -13.25 -2.82 -14.54
CA ASN A 176 -13.31 -3.98 -15.43
C ASN A 176 -11.92 -4.47 -15.82
N LEU A 177 -10.97 -3.57 -16.11
CA LEU A 177 -9.58 -3.90 -16.41
C LEU A 177 -8.91 -4.65 -15.26
N MET A 178 -9.18 -4.26 -14.01
CA MET A 178 -8.59 -4.88 -12.82
C MET A 178 -9.25 -6.21 -12.43
N LYS A 179 -10.53 -6.42 -12.77
CA LYS A 179 -11.27 -7.66 -12.46
C LYS A 179 -11.15 -8.71 -13.57
N ALA A 180 -11.10 -8.30 -14.83
CA ALA A 180 -11.26 -9.22 -15.95
C ALA A 180 -9.97 -9.96 -16.29
N ILE A 181 -10.07 -11.29 -16.43
CA ILE A 181 -9.01 -12.15 -16.99
C ILE A 181 -8.72 -11.80 -18.46
N LYS A 182 -9.69 -11.19 -19.15
CA LYS A 182 -9.54 -10.66 -20.51
C LYS A 182 -10.24 -9.31 -20.59
N ALA A 183 -9.45 -8.24 -20.55
CA ALA A 183 -9.92 -6.90 -20.82
C ALA A 183 -9.60 -6.54 -22.28
N ASP A 184 -10.58 -5.98 -22.99
CA ASP A 184 -10.40 -5.43 -24.35
C ASP A 184 -9.99 -3.94 -24.32
N GLU A 185 -9.64 -3.44 -23.14
CA GLU A 185 -9.21 -2.06 -22.94
C GLU A 185 -7.89 -1.81 -23.67
N LYS A 186 -7.73 -0.59 -24.19
CA LYS A 186 -6.53 -0.19 -24.95
C LYS A 186 -6.10 1.20 -24.55
N CYS A 187 -4.80 1.46 -24.66
CA CYS A 187 -4.28 2.82 -24.51
C CYS A 187 -4.99 3.77 -25.49
N PRO A 188 -5.58 4.89 -25.01
CA PRO A 188 -6.21 5.88 -25.89
C PRO A 188 -5.25 6.52 -26.90
N LYS A 189 -3.96 6.60 -26.56
CA LYS A 189 -2.91 7.22 -27.38
C LYS A 189 -2.24 6.22 -28.34
N CYS A 190 -1.62 5.15 -27.82
CA CYS A 190 -0.82 4.23 -28.64
C CYS A 190 -1.54 2.92 -29.00
N ARG A 191 -2.80 2.74 -28.57
CA ARG A 191 -3.64 1.56 -28.84
C ARG A 191 -3.08 0.21 -28.34
N ALA A 192 -2.04 0.23 -27.49
CA ALA A 192 -1.53 -0.98 -26.84
C ALA A 192 -2.65 -1.65 -26.02
N PRO A 193 -2.74 -2.99 -26.03
CA PRO A 193 -3.72 -3.71 -25.22
C PRO A 193 -3.42 -3.54 -23.73
N TYR A 194 -4.47 -3.29 -22.95
CA TYR A 194 -4.43 -3.24 -21.50
C TYR A 194 -5.15 -4.44 -20.92
N SER A 195 -4.40 -5.19 -20.13
CA SER A 195 -4.83 -6.22 -19.19
C SER A 195 -3.86 -6.20 -18.02
N VAL A 196 -4.22 -6.78 -16.87
CA VAL A 196 -3.31 -6.88 -15.73
C VAL A 196 -2.01 -7.59 -16.14
N GLU A 197 -2.11 -8.63 -16.96
CA GLU A 197 -0.98 -9.42 -17.46
C GLU A 197 -0.11 -8.63 -18.43
N THR A 198 -0.71 -7.92 -19.39
CA THR A 198 0.05 -7.16 -20.40
C THR A 198 0.75 -5.96 -19.76
N LEU A 199 0.09 -5.27 -18.83
CA LEU A 199 0.67 -4.18 -18.05
C LEU A 199 1.83 -4.69 -17.17
N GLY A 200 1.59 -5.78 -16.42
CA GLY A 200 2.59 -6.39 -15.56
C GLY A 200 3.80 -6.92 -16.34
N ALA A 201 3.57 -7.65 -17.44
CA ALA A 201 4.64 -8.16 -18.30
C ALA A 201 5.48 -7.03 -18.89
N LYS A 202 4.85 -5.93 -19.32
CA LYS A 202 5.57 -4.80 -19.88
C LYS A 202 6.41 -4.06 -18.83
N ARG A 203 5.89 -3.85 -17.62
CA ARG A 203 6.65 -3.29 -16.49
C ARG A 203 7.86 -4.17 -16.16
N PHE A 204 7.65 -5.47 -16.02
CA PHE A 204 8.73 -6.42 -15.77
C PHE A 204 9.83 -6.40 -16.85
N ILE A 205 9.46 -6.31 -18.13
CA ILE A 205 10.43 -6.17 -19.23
C ILE A 205 11.22 -4.85 -19.12
N ASP A 206 10.56 -3.75 -18.73
CA ASP A 206 11.20 -2.46 -18.51
C ASP A 206 12.18 -2.52 -17.33
N ASP A 207 11.84 -3.26 -16.28
CA ASP A 207 12.70 -3.44 -15.11
C ASP A 207 13.94 -4.26 -15.47
N ILE A 208 13.79 -5.37 -16.21
CA ILE A 208 14.93 -6.15 -16.72
C ILE A 208 15.82 -5.29 -17.63
N SER A 209 15.21 -4.49 -18.50
CA SER A 209 15.95 -3.61 -19.41
C SER A 209 16.75 -2.57 -18.64
N SER A 210 16.16 -1.99 -17.59
CA SER A 210 16.79 -1.03 -16.71
C SER A 210 17.92 -1.66 -15.90
N TRP A 211 17.70 -2.85 -15.35
CA TRP A 211 18.70 -3.65 -14.63
C TRP A 211 19.92 -3.94 -15.53
N ASN A 212 19.69 -4.39 -16.76
CA ASN A 212 20.77 -4.70 -17.69
C ASN A 212 21.61 -3.48 -18.08
N LYS A 213 20.98 -2.29 -18.13
CA LYS A 213 21.64 -1.05 -18.53
C LYS A 213 22.42 -0.39 -17.40
N TYR A 214 21.84 -0.34 -16.20
CA TYR A 214 22.36 0.47 -15.09
C TYR A 214 22.91 -0.37 -13.95
N LYS A 215 22.64 -1.68 -13.90
CA LYS A 215 22.94 -2.57 -12.77
C LYS A 215 22.42 -2.02 -11.43
N THR A 216 21.35 -1.23 -11.46
CA THR A 216 20.71 -0.60 -10.29
C THR A 216 19.48 -1.38 -9.86
N GLN A 217 19.14 -1.27 -8.57
CA GLN A 217 17.99 -1.90 -7.90
C GLN A 217 16.68 -1.80 -8.71
N TYR A 218 15.88 -2.87 -8.59
CA TYR A 218 14.54 -3.01 -9.18
C TYR A 218 13.67 -1.80 -8.88
N ILE A 219 13.11 -1.19 -9.93
CA ILE A 219 12.05 -0.19 -9.81
C ILE A 219 10.73 -0.97 -9.88
N GLY A 220 9.81 -0.74 -8.94
CA GLY A 220 8.47 -1.37 -8.93
C GLY A 220 7.46 -0.61 -9.79
#